data_AF-A0A5C7R0N3-F1
#
_entry.id   AF-A0A5C7R0N3-F1
#
_cell.length_a   1.000
_cell.length_b   1.000
_cell.length_c   1.000
_cell.angle_alpha   90.00
_cell.angle_beta   90.00
_cell.angle_gamma   90.00
#
_symmetry.space_group_name_H-M   'P 1'
#
loop_
_entity.id
_entity.type
_entity.pdbx_description
1 polymer ?
#
loop_
_entity_poly.entity_id
_entity_poly.type
_entity_poly.pdbx_seq_one_letter_code
_entity_poly.pdbx_strand_id
1 'polypeptide(L)'
;MKIKLKNRLGVLIEDCGVKSIQEMANRLKANQGVEISRTPLSRKINDDDVTLTLSLIQAICNELQCLPGDLFETEITDVTEEYVEELRSRLQPFRYGSIRLKRPGADEPAAETKPAAREAKPRAAEKPAQVDLQADDIAGPKVKHMNVAALKKPKT
;
A
#
# COMPACT_ATOMS: atom_id res chain seq x y z
N MET A 1 -3.62 26.30 13.43
CA MET A 1 -3.68 24.90 13.00
C MET A 1 -4.25 24.02 14.10
N LYS A 2 -5.44 23.48 13.87
CA LYS A 2 -6.04 22.42 14.68
C LYS A 2 -6.24 21.20 13.78
N ILE A 3 -5.73 20.06 14.22
CA ILE A 3 -5.85 18.79 13.50
C ILE A 3 -6.93 17.96 14.18
N LYS A 4 -7.87 17.43 13.39
CA LYS A 4 -8.85 16.43 13.80
C LYS A 4 -8.69 15.19 12.95
N LEU A 5 -8.88 14.03 13.54
CA LEU A 5 -8.96 12.76 12.82
C LEU A 5 -10.42 12.36 12.72
N LYS A 6 -10.83 11.90 11.54
CA LYS A 6 -12.16 11.35 11.30
C LYS A 6 -12.05 9.90 10.89
N ASN A 7 -12.98 9.10 11.36
CA ASN A 7 -13.11 7.70 10.95
C ASN A 7 -13.67 7.64 9.52
N ARG A 8 -12.92 7.05 8.59
CA ARG A 8 -13.30 6.89 7.17
C ARG A 8 -13.71 5.46 6.82
N LEU A 9 -13.80 4.55 7.80
CA LEU A 9 -14.07 3.14 7.57
C LEU A 9 -15.38 2.91 6.81
N GLY A 10 -16.45 3.65 7.11
CA GLY A 10 -17.73 3.53 6.41
C GLY A 10 -17.63 3.86 4.93
N VAL A 11 -17.04 5.02 4.61
CA VAL A 11 -16.82 5.47 3.23
C VAL A 11 -15.94 4.49 2.47
N LEU A 12 -14.87 3.99 3.11
CA LEU A 12 -13.96 3.03 2.50
C LEU A 12 -14.66 1.70 2.15
N ILE A 13 -15.53 1.19 3.03
CA ILE A 13 -16.29 -0.04 2.79
C ILE A 13 -17.21 0.13 1.57
N GLU A 14 -17.86 1.29 1.44
CA GLU A 14 -18.72 1.60 0.29
C GLU A 14 -17.92 1.75 -1.01
N ASP A 15 -16.78 2.46 -0.98
CA ASP A 15 -15.87 2.64 -2.12
C ASP A 15 -15.32 1.31 -2.66
N CYS A 16 -15.07 0.34 -1.77
CA CYS A 16 -14.64 -1.02 -2.11
C CYS A 16 -15.79 -1.93 -2.60
N GLY A 17 -17.00 -1.40 -2.74
CA GLY A 17 -18.14 -2.12 -3.31
C GLY A 17 -18.82 -3.12 -2.35
N VAL A 18 -18.60 -2.97 -1.04
CA VAL A 18 -19.29 -3.79 -0.03
C VAL A 18 -20.65 -3.15 0.27
N LYS A 19 -21.74 -3.86 -0.01
CA LYS A 19 -23.10 -3.27 0.00
C LYS A 19 -23.74 -3.24 1.37
N SER A 20 -23.19 -3.99 2.33
CA SER A 20 -23.74 -4.04 3.69
C SER A 20 -22.70 -4.38 4.74
N ILE A 21 -22.94 -3.90 5.97
CA ILE A 21 -22.11 -4.21 7.13
C ILE A 21 -22.11 -5.72 7.44
N GLN A 22 -23.23 -6.42 7.16
CA GLN A 22 -23.31 -7.87 7.33
C GLN A 22 -22.39 -8.60 6.35
N GLU A 23 -22.36 -8.15 5.10
CA GLU A 23 -21.45 -8.68 4.09
C GLU A 23 -20.00 -8.49 4.51
N MET A 24 -19.63 -7.30 5.01
CA MET A 24 -18.28 -7.05 5.52
C MET A 24 -17.91 -7.97 6.69
N ALA A 25 -18.82 -8.13 7.66
CA ALA A 25 -18.62 -9.04 8.80
C ALA A 25 -18.40 -10.49 8.34
N ASN A 26 -19.17 -10.95 7.36
CA ASN A 26 -19.02 -12.28 6.78
C ASN A 26 -17.69 -12.46 6.04
N ARG A 27 -17.27 -11.45 5.27
CA ARG A 27 -15.98 -11.45 4.55
C ARG A 27 -14.78 -11.49 5.51
N LEU A 28 -14.79 -10.65 6.55
CA LEU A 28 -13.77 -10.66 7.60
C LEU A 28 -13.68 -12.02 8.30
N LYS A 29 -14.81 -12.67 8.54
CA LYS A 29 -14.84 -14.02 9.11
C LYS A 29 -14.29 -15.07 8.15
N ALA A 30 -14.70 -15.05 6.89
CA ALA A 30 -14.35 -16.08 5.90
C ALA A 30 -12.91 -15.98 5.41
N ASN A 31 -12.42 -14.77 5.14
CA ASN A 31 -11.14 -14.55 4.47
C ASN A 31 -10.01 -14.24 5.44
N GLN A 32 -10.31 -13.61 6.59
CA GLN A 32 -9.32 -13.14 7.56
C GLN A 32 -9.40 -13.85 8.92
N GLY A 33 -10.38 -14.73 9.12
CA GLY A 33 -10.57 -15.46 10.39
C GLY A 33 -10.97 -14.59 11.57
N VAL A 34 -11.42 -13.35 11.33
CA VAL A 34 -11.82 -12.42 12.40
C VAL A 34 -13.32 -12.55 12.67
N GLU A 35 -13.67 -13.08 13.83
CA GLU A 35 -15.06 -13.18 14.26
C GLU A 35 -15.57 -11.85 14.83
N ILE A 36 -16.10 -11.00 13.95
CA ILE A 36 -16.85 -9.81 14.33
C ILE A 36 -18.29 -9.92 13.81
N SER A 37 -19.27 -9.68 14.68
CA SER A 37 -20.66 -9.63 14.25
C SER A 37 -21.02 -8.26 13.68
N ARG A 38 -22.13 -8.18 12.95
CA ARG A 38 -22.61 -6.94 12.31
C ARG A 38 -22.75 -5.78 13.29
N THR A 39 -23.29 -6.01 14.48
CA THR A 39 -23.58 -4.92 15.43
C THR A 39 -22.30 -4.25 15.97
N PRO A 40 -21.30 -4.97 16.50
CA PRO A 40 -20.01 -4.39 16.87
C PRO A 40 -19.31 -3.69 15.70
N LEU A 41 -19.33 -4.28 14.50
CA LEU A 41 -18.73 -3.67 13.32
C LEU A 41 -19.44 -2.35 12.96
N SER A 42 -20.77 -2.35 12.98
CA SER A 42 -21.58 -1.15 12.74
C SER A 42 -21.29 -0.05 13.76
N ARG A 43 -21.08 -0.40 15.03
CA ARG A 43 -20.69 0.59 16.04
C ARG A 43 -19.34 1.20 15.68
N LYS A 44 -18.34 0.38 15.37
CA LYS A 44 -17.01 0.86 14.96
C LYS A 44 -17.02 1.72 13.71
N ILE A 45 -17.90 1.45 12.75
CA ILE A 45 -18.01 2.24 11.52
C ILE A 45 -18.58 3.64 11.79
N ASN A 46 -19.52 3.77 12.72
CA ASN A 46 -20.21 5.02 13.01
C ASN A 46 -19.66 5.76 14.24
N ASP A 47 -18.56 5.27 14.82
CA ASP A 47 -17.93 5.88 15.99
C ASP A 47 -16.86 6.88 15.54
N ASP A 48 -16.98 8.12 16.02
CA ASP A 48 -16.02 9.19 15.73
C ASP A 48 -14.69 8.95 16.45
N ASP A 49 -14.71 8.32 17.63
CA ASP A 49 -13.51 7.97 18.44
C ASP A 49 -13.27 6.46 18.44
N VAL A 50 -13.17 5.90 17.23
CA VAL A 50 -13.11 4.46 17.04
C VAL A 50 -11.83 3.84 17.62
N THR A 51 -12.02 2.78 18.40
CA THR A 51 -10.92 1.92 18.87
C THR A 51 -10.79 0.69 17.98
N LEU A 52 -9.69 0.61 17.21
CA LEU A 52 -9.37 -0.54 16.36
C LEU A 52 -8.07 -1.21 16.83
N THR A 53 -8.11 -2.53 17.03
CA THR A 53 -6.89 -3.31 17.30
C THR A 53 -6.07 -3.45 16.02
N LEU A 54 -4.75 -3.59 16.14
CA LEU A 54 -3.87 -3.79 14.98
C LEU A 54 -4.28 -5.00 14.12
N SER A 55 -4.71 -6.09 14.76
CA SER A 55 -5.21 -7.29 14.07
C SER A 55 -6.47 -7.00 13.24
N LEU A 56 -7.38 -6.18 13.76
CA LEU A 56 -8.59 -5.79 13.05
C LEU A 56 -8.28 -4.84 11.89
N ILE A 57 -7.37 -3.88 12.11
CA ILE A 57 -6.87 -2.99 11.06
C ILE A 57 -6.26 -3.82 9.93
N GLN A 58 -5.39 -4.77 10.25
CA GLN A 58 -4.76 -5.66 9.26
C GLN A 58 -5.81 -6.46 8.47
N ALA A 59 -6.78 -7.06 9.15
CA ALA A 59 -7.83 -7.83 8.50
C ALA A 59 -8.68 -6.96 7.55
N ILE A 60 -9.06 -5.76 8.00
CA ILE A 60 -9.82 -4.80 7.19
C ILE A 60 -8.99 -4.38 5.96
N CYS A 61 -7.73 -3.98 6.16
CA CYS A 61 -6.86 -3.55 5.07
C CYS A 61 -6.58 -4.65 4.05
N ASN A 62 -6.42 -5.90 4.50
CA ASN A 62 -6.25 -7.05 3.60
C ASN A 62 -7.52 -7.33 2.79
N GLU A 63 -8.70 -7.22 3.41
CA GLU A 63 -9.98 -7.47 2.75
C GLU A 63 -10.34 -6.35 1.76
N LEU A 64 -10.14 -5.09 2.16
CA LEU A 64 -10.46 -3.91 1.34
C LEU A 64 -9.32 -3.49 0.41
N GLN A 65 -8.17 -4.14 0.50
CA GLN A 65 -6.93 -3.80 -0.22
C GLN A 65 -6.51 -2.33 -0.05
N CYS A 66 -6.63 -1.80 1.17
CA CYS A 66 -6.25 -0.43 1.51
C CYS A 66 -5.00 -0.38 2.39
N LEU A 67 -4.41 0.81 2.52
CA LEU A 67 -3.37 1.07 3.51
C LEU A 67 -4.00 1.48 4.85
N PRO A 68 -3.33 1.26 5.98
CA PRO A 68 -3.82 1.72 7.29
C PRO A 68 -4.08 3.24 7.36
N GLY A 69 -3.37 4.02 6.54
CA GLY A 69 -3.58 5.47 6.43
C GLY A 69 -4.91 5.85 5.78
N ASP A 70 -5.52 4.96 5.00
CA ASP A 70 -6.78 5.24 4.29
C ASP A 70 -8.01 5.12 5.21
N LEU A 71 -7.84 4.48 6.37
CA LEU A 71 -8.91 4.26 7.36
C LEU A 71 -9.31 5.55 8.08
N PHE A 72 -8.44 6.55 8.09
CA PHE A 72 -8.63 7.78 8.82
C PHE A 72 -8.40 8.98 7.92
N GLU A 73 -9.26 9.98 8.04
CA GLU A 73 -9.09 11.27 7.37
C GLU A 73 -8.54 12.30 8.34
N THR A 74 -7.63 13.14 7.86
CA THR A 74 -7.08 14.26 8.65
C THR A 74 -7.73 15.56 8.20
N GLU A 75 -8.51 16.17 9.08
CA GLU A 75 -9.10 17.49 8.87
C GLU A 75 -8.25 18.55 9.57
N ILE A 76 -7.84 19.57 8.81
CA ILE A 76 -7.04 20.68 9.32
C ILE A 76 -7.88 21.96 9.28
N THR A 77 -8.01 22.61 10.43
CA THR A 77 -8.76 23.87 10.61
C THR A 77 -7.84 24.98 11.15
N ASP A 78 -8.26 26.24 11.01
CA ASP A 78 -7.50 27.43 11.44
C ASP A 78 -6.12 27.55 10.76
N VAL A 79 -6.09 27.43 9.43
CA VAL A 79 -4.88 27.49 8.60
C VAL A 79 -5.17 28.16 7.25
N THR A 80 -4.19 28.84 6.67
CA THR A 80 -4.28 29.41 5.32
C THR A 80 -4.22 28.32 4.26
N GLU A 81 -4.86 28.55 3.12
CA GLU A 81 -4.89 27.60 1.99
C GLU A 81 -3.47 27.30 1.46
N GLU A 82 -2.64 28.34 1.32
CA GLU A 82 -1.23 28.24 0.91
C GLU A 82 -0.43 27.25 1.77
N TYR A 83 -0.67 27.23 3.09
CA TYR A 83 0.02 26.31 3.99
C TYR A 83 -0.52 24.87 3.86
N VAL A 84 -1.80 24.68 3.56
CA VAL A 84 -2.36 23.35 3.28
C VAL A 84 -1.77 22.78 1.98
N GLU A 85 -1.59 23.61 0.96
CA GLU A 85 -0.91 23.21 -0.28
C GLU A 85 0.57 22.85 -0.03
N GLU A 86 1.28 23.65 0.78
CA GLU A 86 2.63 23.33 1.22
C GLU A 86 2.66 21.97 1.94
N LEU A 87 1.75 21.72 2.89
CA LEU A 87 1.66 20.45 3.60
C LEU A 87 1.42 19.27 2.66
N ARG A 88 0.51 19.40 1.70
CA ARG A 88 0.25 18.37 0.69
C ARG A 88 1.48 18.08 -0.16
N SER A 89 2.24 19.11 -0.55
CA SER A 89 3.49 18.94 -1.30
C SER A 89 4.60 18.27 -0.47
N ARG A 90 4.61 18.49 0.86
CA ARG A 90 5.60 17.94 1.80
C ARG A 90 5.31 16.52 2.24
N LEU A 91 4.02 16.14 2.29
CA LEU A 91 3.54 14.79 2.58
C LEU A 91 3.89 13.88 1.41
N GLN A 92 5.16 13.51 1.32
CA GLN A 92 5.55 12.40 0.47
C GLN A 92 4.92 11.12 1.02
N PRO A 93 4.28 10.28 0.18
CA PRO A 93 3.54 9.10 0.63
C PRO A 93 4.34 8.14 1.53
N PHE A 94 5.67 8.19 1.47
CA PHE A 94 6.58 7.25 2.14
C PHE A 94 7.58 7.91 3.10
N ARG A 95 7.39 9.18 3.47
CA ARG A 95 8.38 9.93 4.24
C ARG A 95 8.67 9.33 5.63
N TYR A 96 7.66 8.70 6.24
CA TYR A 96 7.77 8.02 7.53
C TYR A 96 7.24 6.56 7.50
N GLY A 97 6.54 6.16 6.44
CA GLY A 97 6.07 4.79 6.22
C GLY A 97 6.98 4.07 5.23
N SER A 98 7.84 3.16 5.70
CA SER A 98 8.60 2.30 4.78
C SER A 98 7.77 1.07 4.43
N ILE A 99 7.33 0.94 3.17
CA ILE A 99 6.77 -0.31 2.64
C ILE A 99 7.96 -1.20 2.28
N ARG A 100 8.12 -2.31 3.00
CA ARG A 100 9.16 -3.31 2.73
C ARG A 100 8.54 -4.51 2.06
N LEU A 101 8.99 -4.83 0.85
CA LEU A 101 8.69 -6.11 0.23
C LEU A 101 9.56 -7.18 0.88
N LYS A 102 9.02 -7.97 1.80
CA LYS A 102 9.69 -9.20 2.26
C LYS A 102 9.57 -10.25 1.16
N ARG A 103 10.69 -10.61 0.55
CA ARG A 103 10.75 -11.80 -0.31
C ARG A 103 10.68 -13.05 0.58
N PRO A 104 10.05 -14.15 0.12
CA PRO A 104 10.07 -15.41 0.86
C PRO A 104 11.52 -15.79 1.20
N GLY A 105 11.82 -16.02 2.48
CA GLY A 105 13.17 -16.34 2.99
C GLY A 105 13.95 -15.17 3.62
N ALA A 106 13.41 -13.95 3.70
CA ALA A 106 14.10 -12.78 4.25
C ALA A 106 14.13 -12.67 5.79
N ASP A 107 13.67 -13.70 6.52
CA ASP A 107 13.69 -13.73 8.00
C ASP A 107 14.97 -14.39 8.57
N GLU A 108 15.96 -14.71 7.73
CA GLU A 108 17.30 -15.02 8.23
C GLU A 108 17.99 -13.72 8.67
N PRO A 109 18.46 -13.62 9.94
CA PRO A 109 19.18 -12.44 10.39
C PRO A 109 20.45 -12.32 9.55
N ALA A 110 20.51 -11.31 8.68
CA ALA A 110 21.71 -10.93 7.98
C ALA A 110 22.78 -10.64 9.04
N ALA A 111 23.75 -11.55 9.16
CA ALA A 111 24.90 -11.37 10.02
C ALA A 111 25.55 -10.02 9.70
N GLU A 112 25.74 -9.21 10.75
CA GLU A 112 26.39 -7.91 10.69
C GLU A 112 27.70 -8.01 9.91
N THR A 113 27.67 -7.57 8.65
CA THR A 113 28.89 -7.49 7.85
C THR A 113 29.59 -6.21 8.26
N LYS A 114 30.59 -6.33 9.15
CA LYS A 114 31.53 -5.26 9.50
C LYS A 114 32.03 -4.57 8.22
N PRO A 115 32.14 -3.24 8.18
CA PRO A 115 32.69 -2.56 7.02
C PRO A 115 34.18 -2.88 6.91
N ALA A 116 34.53 -3.76 5.98
CA ALA A 116 35.92 -3.97 5.59
C ALA A 116 36.40 -2.74 4.82
N ALA A 117 37.30 -1.98 5.43
CA ALA A 117 38.07 -0.96 4.76
C ALA A 117 38.79 -1.56 3.56
N ARG A 118 38.44 -1.11 2.35
CA ARG A 118 39.26 -1.29 1.15
C ARG A 118 39.52 0.09 0.57
N GLU A 119 40.74 0.56 0.79
CA GLU A 119 41.34 1.67 0.07
C GLU A 119 41.35 1.32 -1.43
N ALA A 120 40.67 2.13 -2.23
CA ALA A 120 40.75 2.08 -3.68
C ALA A 120 41.47 3.34 -4.17
N LYS A 121 42.67 3.17 -4.73
CA LYS A 121 43.43 4.20 -5.44
C LYS A 121 42.61 4.80 -6.60
N PRO A 122 42.74 6.10 -6.90
CA PRO A 122 42.00 6.73 -7.99
C PRO A 122 42.60 6.34 -9.34
N ARG A 123 41.77 5.84 -10.26
CA ARG A 123 42.11 5.72 -11.68
C ARG A 123 41.35 6.80 -12.45
N ALA A 124 42.08 7.44 -13.36
CA ALA A 124 41.71 8.65 -14.09
C ALA A 124 40.41 8.52 -14.92
N ALA A 125 39.83 9.68 -15.18
CA ALA A 125 38.54 9.95 -15.79
C ALA A 125 38.33 9.40 -17.21
N GLU A 126 37.11 8.93 -17.48
CA GLU A 126 36.53 8.86 -18.83
C GLU A 126 35.14 9.55 -18.82
N LYS A 127 34.86 10.32 -19.87
CA LYS A 127 33.66 11.16 -20.03
C LYS A 127 32.39 10.31 -20.16
N PRO A 128 31.23 10.78 -19.67
CA PRO A 128 29.97 10.05 -19.85
C PRO A 128 29.51 10.14 -21.31
N ALA A 129 29.26 8.99 -21.93
CA ALA A 129 28.52 8.89 -23.18
C ALA A 129 27.04 9.23 -22.92
N GLN A 130 26.48 10.13 -23.73
CA GLN A 130 25.04 10.40 -23.77
C GLN A 130 24.31 9.14 -24.24
N VAL A 131 23.38 8.65 -23.41
CA VAL A 131 22.47 7.57 -23.77
C VAL A 131 21.24 8.20 -24.42
N ASP A 132 21.06 7.94 -25.71
CA ASP A 132 19.92 8.36 -26.51
C ASP A 132 18.74 7.43 -26.17
N LEU A 133 17.77 7.92 -25.39
CA LEU A 133 16.59 7.17 -24.98
C LEU A 133 15.55 7.21 -26.11
N GLN A 134 15.53 6.17 -26.94
CA GLN A 134 14.44 5.97 -27.89
C GLN A 134 13.16 5.56 -27.14
N ALA A 135 12.03 6.17 -27.51
CA ALA A 135 10.75 6.10 -26.81
C ALA A 135 10.08 4.71 -26.75
N ASP A 136 10.67 3.69 -27.39
CA ASP A 136 10.15 2.32 -27.41
C ASP A 136 10.52 1.49 -26.16
N ASP A 137 11.50 1.93 -25.35
CA ASP A 137 11.93 1.21 -24.13
C ASP A 137 11.07 1.51 -22.88
N ILE A 138 10.06 2.37 -23.00
CA ILE A 138 9.11 2.71 -21.92
C ILE A 138 7.91 1.73 -21.89
N ALA A 139 7.67 1.00 -22.97
CA ALA A 139 6.63 -0.02 -23.01
C ALA A 139 7.18 -1.34 -22.44
N GLY A 140 6.65 -1.75 -21.29
CA GLY A 140 7.04 -2.99 -20.60
C GLY A 140 6.93 -4.27 -21.44
N PRO A 141 7.27 -5.44 -20.85
CA PRO A 141 7.41 -6.70 -21.59
C PRO A 141 6.20 -7.00 -22.48
N LYS A 142 6.43 -7.15 -23.79
CA LYS A 142 5.36 -7.43 -24.77
C LYS A 142 4.75 -8.82 -24.51
N VAL A 143 3.60 -8.84 -23.83
CA VAL A 143 2.83 -10.06 -23.57
C VAL A 143 2.13 -10.51 -24.85
N LYS A 144 2.51 -11.67 -25.39
CA LYS A 144 1.76 -12.32 -26.46
C LYS A 144 0.59 -13.09 -25.85
N HIS A 145 -0.65 -12.65 -26.08
CA HIS A 145 -1.83 -13.43 -25.71
C HIS A 145 -1.91 -14.71 -26.56
N MET A 146 -1.84 -15.87 -25.91
CA MET A 146 -2.04 -17.16 -26.57
C MET A 146 -3.51 -17.32 -26.96
N ASN A 147 -3.79 -17.39 -28.27
CA ASN A 147 -5.13 -17.66 -28.78
C ASN A 147 -5.51 -19.13 -28.63
N VAL A 148 -6.80 -19.39 -28.36
CA VAL A 148 -7.40 -20.71 -28.06
C VAL A 148 -7.09 -21.79 -29.11
N ALA A 149 -6.79 -21.38 -30.36
CA ALA A 149 -6.37 -22.28 -31.43
C ALA A 149 -5.03 -22.99 -31.17
N ALA A 150 -4.13 -22.41 -30.35
CA ALA A 150 -2.84 -23.01 -30.00
C ALA A 150 -2.95 -24.14 -28.95
N LEU A 151 -4.08 -24.27 -28.26
CA LEU A 151 -4.32 -25.30 -27.25
C LEU A 151 -4.85 -26.63 -27.83
N LYS A 152 -5.22 -26.68 -29.12
CA LYS A 152 -5.84 -27.86 -29.75
C LYS A 152 -4.90 -28.70 -30.62
N LYS A 153 -3.58 -28.55 -30.53
CA LYS A 153 -2.67 -29.48 -31.21
C LYS A 153 -2.46 -30.73 -30.34
N PRO A 154 -2.93 -31.92 -30.75
CA PRO A 154 -2.53 -33.16 -30.09
C PRO A 154 -1.04 -33.41 -30.36
N LYS A 155 -0.30 -33.78 -29.33
CA LYS A 155 1.06 -34.34 -29.48
C LYS A 155 0.91 -35.73 -30.12
N THR A 156 1.38 -35.87 -31.35
CA THR A 156 1.92 -37.12 -31.90
C THR A 156 3.39 -37.21 -31.56
#